data_AF-A0A7X1TYL5-F1
#
_entry.id   AF-A0A7X1TYL5-F1
#
_cell.length_a   1.000
_cell.length_b   1.000
_cell.length_c   1.000
_cell.angle_alpha   90.00
_cell.angle_beta   90.00
_cell.angle_gamma   90.00
#
_symmetry.space_group_name_H-M   'P 1'
#
loop_
_entity.id
_entity.type
_entity.pdbx_description
1 polymer ?
#
loop_
_entity_poly.entity_id
_entity_poly.type
_entity_poly.pdbx_seq_one_letter_code
_entity_poly.pdbx_strand_id
1 'polypeptide(L)'
;MEGDMTRAKLILASLIAASVAFYSAHATALDGLSGLEARGFAPLSSLEDAETTLPFTRSIVSVADSQPGLFQYASSADIGLLELKVFGTLTNNTGSGQGNIEVPLMQVSAEVRDVLTLESTLTTPYDVRLDLAVNGSIDTSGGSANASANAALQLGPNPGLNGFDGALYPIGPITDTLTVIQTVSGSTVEMDLRALLSFSVFQLDPGATATGQLGNTAFLTLSLPAGVTLANSLSGTFGAPIPEPQTYALMLAGLVLVGAVARRRSRT
;
A
#
# COMPACT_ATOMS: atom_id res chain seq x y z
N MET A 1 -32.70 52.17 -33.36
CA MET A 1 -31.55 51.26 -33.40
C MET A 1 -30.91 51.30 -32.03
N GLU A 2 -31.40 50.45 -31.13
CA GLU A 2 -31.02 50.44 -29.72
C GLU A 2 -30.82 48.95 -29.40
N GLY A 3 -29.59 48.50 -29.66
CA GLY A 3 -29.22 47.09 -29.71
C GLY A 3 -28.60 46.63 -28.41
N ASP A 4 -29.27 45.66 -27.79
CA ASP A 4 -28.67 44.36 -27.50
C ASP A 4 -27.38 44.33 -26.64
N MET A 5 -27.47 44.82 -25.40
CA MET A 5 -26.44 44.63 -24.36
C MET A 5 -26.95 43.89 -23.10
N THR A 6 -28.12 43.27 -23.15
CA THR A 6 -28.80 42.70 -21.97
C THR A 6 -28.64 41.19 -21.79
N ARG A 7 -27.64 40.55 -22.41
CA ARG A 7 -27.52 39.07 -22.40
C ARG A 7 -26.14 38.48 -22.11
N ALA A 8 -25.20 39.25 -21.57
CA ALA A 8 -23.90 38.71 -21.17
C ALA A 8 -23.45 39.27 -19.83
N LYS A 9 -23.66 38.49 -18.76
CA LYS A 9 -23.20 38.59 -17.35
C LYS A 9 -24.42 38.20 -16.51
N LEU A 10 -24.48 37.11 -15.77
CA LEU A 10 -23.44 36.41 -15.06
C LEU A 10 -24.13 35.10 -14.61
N ILE A 11 -23.99 34.01 -15.38
CA ILE A 11 -24.30 32.68 -14.86
C ILE A 11 -23.12 32.32 -13.97
N LEU A 12 -23.20 32.77 -12.72
CA LEU A 12 -22.34 32.29 -11.64
C LEU A 12 -22.82 30.87 -11.32
N ALA A 13 -22.44 29.91 -12.18
CA ALA A 13 -22.55 28.51 -11.87
C ALA A 13 -21.62 28.27 -10.67
N SER A 14 -22.20 28.28 -9.48
CA SER A 14 -21.59 27.81 -8.25
C SER A 14 -21.23 26.34 -8.44
N LEU A 15 -20.03 26.10 -8.93
CA LEU A 15 -19.37 24.81 -8.92
C LEU A 15 -19.04 24.51 -7.45
N ILE A 16 -20.01 23.94 -6.73
CA ILE A 16 -19.75 23.32 -5.44
C ILE A 16 -18.95 22.06 -5.77
N ALA A 17 -17.64 22.21 -5.87
CA ALA A 17 -16.73 21.09 -5.86
C ALA A 17 -16.85 20.47 -4.46
N ALA A 18 -17.58 19.35 -4.37
CA ALA A 18 -17.52 18.51 -3.19
C ALA A 18 -16.08 18.01 -3.07
N SER A 19 -15.28 18.66 -2.22
CA SER A 19 -13.93 18.22 -1.90
C SER A 19 -14.07 16.97 -1.04
N VAL A 20 -13.96 15.80 -1.67
CA VAL A 20 -13.70 14.55 -0.94
C VAL A 20 -12.27 14.69 -0.42
N ALA A 21 -12.12 14.78 0.90
CA ALA A 21 -10.80 14.76 1.51
C ALA A 21 -10.28 13.32 1.42
N PHE A 22 -9.22 13.12 0.64
CA PHE A 22 -8.48 11.86 0.61
C PHE A 22 -7.43 11.92 1.71
N TYR A 23 -7.46 10.94 2.60
CA TYR A 23 -6.41 10.73 3.59
C TYR A 23 -5.68 9.43 3.21
N SER A 24 -4.37 9.37 3.40
CA SER A 24 -3.51 8.26 2.97
C SER A 24 -2.77 7.61 4.13
N ALA A 25 -2.54 6.30 4.23
CA ALA A 25 -1.99 5.66 5.44
C ALA A 25 -0.47 5.32 5.45
N HIS A 26 0.33 5.53 6.51
CA HIS A 26 1.58 4.79 6.84
C HIS A 26 1.36 3.55 7.76
N ALA A 27 2.38 2.69 7.93
CA ALA A 27 2.20 1.46 8.71
C ALA A 27 2.55 1.56 10.19
N THR A 28 2.11 0.53 10.92
CA THR A 28 2.16 0.47 12.39
C THR A 28 2.69 -0.88 12.91
N ALA A 29 3.09 -1.80 12.00
CA ALA A 29 3.83 -3.03 12.30
C ALA A 29 4.63 -3.51 11.07
N LEU A 30 5.93 -3.23 10.95
CA LEU A 30 6.70 -3.73 9.80
C LEU A 30 7.37 -5.06 10.15
N ASP A 31 6.66 -6.15 9.86
CA ASP A 31 7.13 -7.51 10.15
C ASP A 31 7.63 -8.21 8.88
N GLY A 32 8.93 -8.09 8.62
CA GLY A 32 9.64 -8.74 7.52
C GLY A 32 10.06 -10.16 7.87
N LEU A 33 9.11 -11.05 8.18
CA LEU A 33 9.46 -12.41 8.56
C LEU A 33 9.87 -13.25 7.34
N SER A 34 11.17 -13.36 7.05
CA SER A 34 11.73 -14.27 6.05
C SER A 34 12.27 -15.57 6.63
N GLY A 35 11.39 -16.37 7.21
CA GLY A 35 11.73 -17.72 7.63
C GLY A 35 11.93 -18.65 6.43
N LEU A 36 13.13 -19.24 6.29
CA LEU A 36 13.36 -20.40 5.42
C LEU A 36 13.40 -21.66 6.28
N GLU A 37 12.24 -22.29 6.48
CA GLU A 37 12.13 -23.57 7.17
C GLU A 37 12.13 -24.73 6.17
N ALA A 38 13.31 -25.05 5.63
CA ALA A 38 13.49 -26.26 4.85
C ALA A 38 13.90 -27.41 5.78
N ARG A 39 13.07 -28.48 5.85
CA ARG A 39 13.37 -29.68 6.65
C ARG A 39 14.75 -30.24 6.28
N GLY A 40 15.66 -30.28 7.26
CA GLY A 40 17.00 -30.87 7.11
C GLY A 40 18.16 -29.87 7.03
N PHE A 41 17.91 -28.57 7.17
CA PHE A 41 18.96 -27.55 7.17
C PHE A 41 19.09 -26.87 8.54
N ALA A 42 20.32 -26.54 8.94
CA ALA A 42 20.53 -25.69 10.10
C ALA A 42 19.92 -24.30 9.81
N PRO A 43 19.20 -23.69 10.76
CA PRO A 43 18.65 -22.35 10.56
C PRO A 43 19.79 -21.39 10.20
N LEU A 44 19.65 -20.71 9.05
CA LEU A 44 20.61 -19.67 8.65
C LEU A 44 20.52 -18.53 9.66
N SER A 45 21.68 -18.04 10.13
CA SER A 45 21.80 -17.08 11.24
C SER A 45 21.30 -15.66 10.94
N SER A 46 20.79 -15.39 9.74
CA SER A 46 20.36 -14.04 9.29
C SER A 46 19.05 -14.07 8.50
N LEU A 47 18.05 -14.83 8.96
CA LEU A 47 16.78 -15.03 8.24
C LEU A 47 15.68 -14.03 8.59
N GLU A 48 15.80 -13.35 9.73
CA GLU A 48 14.72 -12.51 10.24
C GLU A 48 15.26 -11.11 10.54
N ASP A 49 14.58 -10.11 9.99
CA ASP A 49 14.68 -8.72 10.43
C ASP A 49 13.25 -8.22 10.55
N ALA A 50 12.94 -7.56 11.65
CA ALA A 50 11.60 -7.07 11.95
C ALA A 50 11.69 -5.76 12.72
N GLU A 51 10.67 -4.93 12.55
CA GLU A 51 10.52 -3.72 13.32
C GLU A 51 9.10 -3.65 13.91
N THR A 52 9.02 -3.94 15.20
CA THR A 52 7.75 -4.15 15.91
C THR A 52 7.46 -3.07 16.96
N THR A 53 8.41 -2.17 17.21
CA THR A 53 8.27 -1.10 18.23
C THR A 53 7.99 0.24 17.58
N LEU A 54 6.98 0.95 18.09
CA LEU A 54 6.54 2.24 17.57
C LEU A 54 7.13 3.43 18.35
N PRO A 55 7.38 4.58 17.68
CA PRO A 55 7.36 4.76 16.23
C PRO A 55 8.54 4.03 15.56
N PHE A 56 8.37 3.63 14.29
CA PHE A 56 9.47 2.98 13.57
C PHE A 56 10.65 3.93 13.35
N THR A 57 11.83 3.39 13.58
CA THR A 57 13.13 3.93 13.20
C THR A 57 13.41 3.76 11.70
N ARG A 58 12.92 2.68 11.06
CA ARG A 58 13.09 2.44 9.62
C ARG A 58 11.75 2.25 8.91
N SER A 59 11.64 2.75 7.68
CA SER A 59 10.47 2.51 6.81
C SER A 59 10.58 1.23 6.00
N ILE A 60 11.77 0.62 5.97
CA ILE A 60 12.07 -0.57 5.18
C ILE A 60 12.85 -1.55 6.06
N VAL A 61 12.43 -2.81 6.00
CA VAL A 61 13.22 -3.94 6.49
C VAL A 61 13.46 -4.88 5.33
N SER A 62 14.68 -5.38 5.22
CA SER A 62 15.07 -6.28 4.14
C SER A 62 16.05 -7.32 4.63
N VAL A 63 15.84 -8.56 4.21
CA VAL A 63 16.78 -9.66 4.46
C VAL A 63 17.20 -10.21 3.12
N ALA A 64 18.50 -10.42 2.93
CA ALA A 64 18.99 -11.07 1.73
C ALA A 64 20.16 -11.98 2.10
N ASP A 65 20.19 -13.17 1.49
CA ASP A 65 21.40 -13.99 1.45
C ASP A 65 22.02 -13.88 0.07
N SER A 66 23.26 -13.36 0.06
CA SER A 66 24.07 -13.18 -1.14
C SER A 66 25.15 -14.26 -1.30
N GLN A 67 25.29 -15.16 -0.32
CA GLN A 67 26.27 -16.24 -0.41
C GLN A 67 25.76 -17.31 -1.39
N PRO A 68 26.65 -17.94 -2.19
CA PRO A 68 26.30 -19.09 -3.00
C PRO A 68 25.93 -20.27 -2.08
N GLY A 69 24.65 -20.34 -1.70
CA GLY A 69 24.06 -21.39 -0.89
C GLY A 69 23.08 -22.25 -1.68
N LEU A 70 22.42 -23.15 -0.95
CA LEU A 70 21.34 -23.99 -1.49
C LEU A 70 20.12 -23.16 -1.93
N PHE A 71 19.97 -21.97 -1.33
CA PHE A 71 18.98 -20.97 -1.67
C PHE A 71 19.65 -19.60 -1.85
N GLN A 72 19.12 -18.81 -2.78
CA GLN A 72 19.34 -17.36 -2.83
C GLN A 72 18.01 -16.70 -2.56
N TYR A 73 17.98 -15.73 -1.64
CA TYR A 73 16.77 -15.01 -1.33
C TYR A 73 17.02 -13.54 -1.08
N ALA A 74 16.03 -12.74 -1.42
CA ALA A 74 15.92 -11.34 -1.03
C ALA A 74 14.46 -11.06 -0.72
N SER A 75 14.21 -10.53 0.47
CA SER A 75 12.92 -10.09 0.96
C SER A 75 12.99 -8.62 1.34
N SER A 76 11.91 -7.87 1.08
CA SER A 76 11.77 -6.54 1.64
C SER A 76 10.32 -6.23 1.95
N ALA A 77 10.11 -5.61 3.11
CA ALA A 77 8.87 -4.98 3.50
C ALA A 77 9.12 -3.46 3.57
N ASP A 78 8.32 -2.67 2.85
CA ASP A 78 8.36 -1.20 2.89
C ASP A 78 6.96 -0.69 3.23
N ILE A 79 6.92 0.35 4.05
CA ILE A 79 5.71 1.09 4.47
C ILE A 79 5.85 2.59 4.23
N GLY A 80 7.00 2.99 3.68
CA GLY A 80 7.28 4.35 3.27
C GLY A 80 6.33 4.77 2.16
N LEU A 81 5.98 6.06 2.15
CA LEU A 81 5.13 6.66 1.12
C LEU A 81 3.75 5.99 0.95
N LEU A 82 3.23 5.37 2.02
CA LEU A 82 1.84 4.94 2.11
C LEU A 82 1.51 3.67 1.31
N GLU A 83 2.53 2.86 1.08
CA GLU A 83 2.49 1.68 0.23
C GLU A 83 2.98 0.49 1.05
N LEU A 84 2.21 -0.60 1.14
CA LEU A 84 2.82 -1.87 1.55
C LEU A 84 3.53 -2.46 0.33
N LYS A 85 4.79 -2.80 0.50
CA LYS A 85 5.55 -3.51 -0.53
C LYS A 85 6.04 -4.80 0.04
N VAL A 86 5.83 -5.88 -0.71
CA VAL A 86 6.49 -7.15 -0.47
C VAL A 86 7.24 -7.53 -1.73
N PHE A 87 8.52 -7.79 -1.58
CA PHE A 87 9.33 -8.45 -2.58
C PHE A 87 9.87 -9.73 -1.99
N GLY A 88 9.90 -10.80 -2.78
CA GLY A 88 10.54 -12.05 -2.42
C GLY A 88 11.06 -12.75 -3.67
N THR A 89 12.27 -13.27 -3.64
CA THR A 89 12.77 -14.20 -4.66
C THR A 89 13.40 -15.40 -3.98
N LEU A 90 13.14 -16.60 -4.49
CA LEU A 90 13.72 -17.84 -3.98
C LEU A 90 14.15 -18.71 -5.17
N THR A 91 15.43 -19.07 -5.22
CA THR A 91 15.97 -20.02 -6.19
C THR A 91 16.39 -21.32 -5.50
N ASN A 92 15.96 -22.47 -6.02
CA ASN A 92 16.35 -23.79 -5.51
C ASN A 92 17.53 -24.35 -6.30
N ASN A 93 18.74 -24.34 -5.71
CA ASN A 93 19.95 -24.89 -6.32
C ASN A 93 20.24 -26.34 -5.90
N THR A 94 19.33 -27.01 -5.18
CA THR A 94 19.63 -28.26 -4.45
C THR A 94 19.68 -29.54 -5.29
N GLY A 95 19.52 -29.47 -6.61
CA GLY A 95 19.51 -30.66 -7.49
C GLY A 95 18.31 -31.60 -7.29
N SER A 96 17.50 -31.41 -6.25
CA SER A 96 16.21 -32.05 -6.00
C SER A 96 15.11 -31.01 -5.73
N GLY A 97 13.85 -31.43 -5.90
CA GLY A 97 12.71 -30.58 -5.53
C GLY A 97 12.64 -30.39 -4.02
N GLN A 98 12.33 -29.17 -3.59
CA GLN A 98 12.13 -28.83 -2.19
C GLN A 98 10.67 -28.43 -1.98
N GLY A 99 10.08 -28.82 -0.86
CA GLY A 99 8.75 -28.33 -0.53
C GLY A 99 8.16 -28.93 0.74
N ASN A 100 7.20 -28.20 1.30
CA ASN A 100 6.38 -28.61 2.42
C ASN A 100 4.99 -27.98 2.28
N ILE A 101 3.94 -28.73 2.60
CA ILE A 101 2.55 -28.25 2.50
C ILE A 101 2.19 -27.37 3.70
N GLU A 102 2.84 -27.59 4.86
CA GLU A 102 2.49 -26.93 6.11
C GLU A 102 3.27 -25.65 6.37
N VAL A 103 4.53 -25.62 5.94
CA VAL A 103 5.45 -24.52 6.24
C VAL A 103 6.08 -24.03 4.94
N PRO A 104 6.01 -22.72 4.64
CA PRO A 104 6.63 -22.19 3.44
C PRO A 104 8.16 -22.28 3.52
N LEU A 105 8.79 -22.57 2.39
CA LEU A 105 10.24 -22.43 2.19
C LEU A 105 10.69 -20.98 2.30
N MET A 106 9.84 -20.02 1.95
CA MET A 106 10.08 -18.60 2.17
C MET A 106 8.75 -17.93 2.38
N GLN A 107 8.68 -17.06 3.37
CA GLN A 107 7.58 -16.14 3.56
C GLN A 107 8.15 -14.72 3.59
N VAL A 108 7.38 -13.74 3.14
CA VAL A 108 7.67 -12.32 3.34
C VAL A 108 6.34 -11.64 3.60
N SER A 109 6.26 -10.80 4.61
CA SER A 109 5.05 -10.03 4.92
C SER A 109 5.35 -8.56 5.14
N ALA A 110 4.34 -7.73 4.94
CA ALA A 110 4.27 -6.37 5.39
C ALA A 110 2.89 -6.17 6.04
N GLU A 111 2.85 -5.51 7.19
CA GLU A 111 1.62 -5.29 7.94
C GLU A 111 1.47 -3.80 8.30
N VAL A 112 0.23 -3.32 8.41
CA VAL A 112 -0.15 -2.00 8.93
C VAL A 112 -1.16 -2.24 10.04
N ARG A 113 -1.09 -1.49 11.16
CA ARG A 113 -2.02 -1.62 12.30
C ARG A 113 -2.33 -0.28 12.97
N ASP A 114 -3.21 0.54 12.43
CA ASP A 114 -3.40 1.89 12.98
C ASP A 114 -4.63 2.00 13.88
N VAL A 115 -4.63 3.04 14.73
CA VAL A 115 -5.87 3.53 15.37
C VAL A 115 -6.14 4.93 14.85
N LEU A 116 -7.30 5.09 14.21
CA LEU A 116 -7.78 6.32 13.62
C LEU A 116 -8.75 6.99 14.57
N THR A 117 -8.55 8.27 14.85
CA THR A 117 -9.54 9.09 15.57
C THR A 117 -10.23 10.00 14.56
N LEU A 118 -11.50 9.74 14.32
CA LEU A 118 -12.36 10.54 13.45
C LEU A 118 -13.14 11.56 14.29
N GLU A 119 -13.25 12.77 13.78
CA GLU A 119 -14.15 13.81 14.27
C GLU A 119 -15.25 14.06 13.23
N SER A 120 -16.50 14.19 13.70
CA SER A 120 -17.66 14.33 12.82
C SER A 120 -18.62 15.40 13.32
N THR A 121 -19.10 16.24 12.40
CA THR A 121 -20.22 17.16 12.63
C THR A 121 -21.58 16.54 12.30
N LEU A 122 -21.60 15.29 11.84
CA LEU A 122 -22.83 14.60 11.43
C LEU A 122 -23.60 14.08 12.65
N THR A 123 -24.91 14.25 12.64
CA THR A 123 -25.81 13.74 13.70
C THR A 123 -26.40 12.37 13.39
N THR A 124 -26.21 11.88 12.17
CA THR A 124 -26.65 10.57 11.71
C THR A 124 -25.46 9.63 11.53
N PRO A 125 -25.67 8.30 11.53
CA PRO A 125 -24.64 7.35 11.14
C PRO A 125 -24.04 7.68 9.77
N TYR A 126 -22.77 7.35 9.58
CA TYR A 126 -22.03 7.61 8.34
C TYR A 126 -21.07 6.47 8.03
N ASP A 127 -20.76 6.29 6.75
CA ASP A 127 -19.87 5.24 6.26
C ASP A 127 -18.43 5.74 6.16
N VAL A 128 -17.51 4.92 6.66
CA VAL A 128 -16.07 5.07 6.49
C VAL A 128 -15.62 3.98 5.55
N ARG A 129 -14.97 4.36 4.45
CA ARG A 129 -14.49 3.41 3.44
C ARG A 129 -12.97 3.37 3.43
N LEU A 130 -12.42 2.17 3.47
CA LEU A 130 -11.00 1.90 3.34
C LEU A 130 -10.79 0.95 2.16
N ASP A 131 -9.91 1.36 1.25
CA ASP A 131 -9.52 0.57 0.09
C ASP A 131 -8.04 0.21 0.19
N LEU A 132 -7.70 -1.03 -0.16
CA LEU A 132 -6.34 -1.51 -0.40
C LEU A 132 -6.26 -1.97 -1.86
N ALA A 133 -5.76 -1.10 -2.74
CA ALA A 133 -5.40 -1.54 -4.08
C ALA A 133 -4.24 -2.52 -3.97
N VAL A 134 -4.20 -3.62 -4.72
CA VAL A 134 -3.07 -4.57 -4.75
C VAL A 134 -2.72 -4.81 -6.20
N ASN A 135 -1.47 -4.50 -6.58
CA ASN A 135 -0.97 -4.92 -7.89
C ASN A 135 0.43 -5.49 -7.77
N GLY A 136 0.79 -6.35 -8.71
CA GLY A 136 2.07 -7.04 -8.72
C GLY A 136 2.07 -8.24 -9.64
N SER A 137 3.04 -9.12 -9.45
CA SER A 137 3.06 -10.42 -10.09
C SER A 137 3.73 -11.46 -9.20
N ILE A 138 3.36 -12.71 -9.42
CA ILE A 138 4.10 -13.86 -8.95
C ILE A 138 4.54 -14.63 -10.20
N ASP A 139 5.84 -14.78 -10.37
CA ASP A 139 6.44 -15.39 -11.54
C ASP A 139 7.29 -16.60 -11.15
N THR A 140 7.33 -17.59 -12.03
CA THR A 140 8.20 -18.76 -11.88
C THR A 140 9.04 -18.95 -13.15
N SER A 141 10.26 -19.45 -12.97
CA SER A 141 11.16 -19.79 -14.07
C SER A 141 11.99 -21.02 -13.70
N GLY A 142 12.56 -21.71 -14.69
CA GLY A 142 13.44 -22.88 -14.47
C GLY A 142 12.76 -24.16 -13.98
N GLY A 143 11.45 -24.14 -13.71
CA GLY A 143 10.66 -25.29 -13.28
C GLY A 143 9.33 -24.87 -12.66
N SER A 144 8.65 -25.80 -11.98
CA SER A 144 7.40 -25.54 -11.28
C SER A 144 7.65 -24.96 -9.88
N ALA A 145 6.71 -24.16 -9.39
CA ALA A 145 6.66 -23.74 -8.00
C ALA A 145 5.22 -23.78 -7.49
N ASN A 146 5.07 -23.99 -6.18
CA ASN A 146 3.84 -23.67 -5.47
C ASN A 146 4.11 -22.40 -4.67
N ALA A 147 3.61 -21.26 -5.15
CA ALA A 147 3.77 -19.96 -4.53
C ALA A 147 2.46 -19.19 -4.60
N SER A 148 2.23 -18.34 -3.61
CA SER A 148 1.03 -17.51 -3.53
C SER A 148 1.30 -16.22 -2.78
N ALA A 149 0.47 -15.22 -3.05
CA ALA A 149 0.40 -14.01 -2.24
C ALA A 149 -0.95 -13.95 -1.54
N ASN A 150 -0.98 -13.29 -0.39
CA ASN A 150 -2.19 -13.07 0.39
C ASN A 150 -2.27 -11.57 0.72
N ALA A 151 -3.44 -10.99 0.57
CA ALA A 151 -3.74 -9.66 1.06
C ALA A 151 -4.97 -9.71 1.96
N ALA A 152 -4.96 -8.91 3.02
CA ALA A 152 -6.09 -8.75 3.91
C ALA A 152 -6.24 -7.30 4.37
N LEU A 153 -7.48 -6.86 4.49
CA LEU A 153 -7.86 -5.54 4.94
C LEU A 153 -8.93 -5.68 6.04
N GLN A 154 -8.74 -4.97 7.15
CA GLN A 154 -9.65 -4.95 8.28
C GLN A 154 -9.83 -3.52 8.77
N LEU A 155 -11.06 -3.21 9.17
CA LEU A 155 -11.44 -1.91 9.71
C LEU A 155 -12.61 -2.10 10.69
N GLY A 156 -12.62 -1.39 11.81
CA GLY A 156 -13.76 -1.38 12.71
C GLY A 156 -13.63 -0.40 13.88
N PRO A 157 -14.66 -0.20 14.71
CA PRO A 157 -14.60 0.69 15.88
C PRO A 157 -13.66 0.13 16.96
N ASN A 158 -12.83 0.95 17.58
CA ASN A 158 -11.96 0.53 18.68
C ASN A 158 -12.77 0.35 20.00
N PRO A 159 -12.65 -0.78 20.71
CA PRO A 159 -11.96 -2.01 20.30
C PRO A 159 -12.83 -2.87 19.37
N GLY A 160 -12.28 -3.30 18.23
CA GLY A 160 -13.00 -4.22 17.34
C GLY A 160 -12.72 -4.05 15.85
N LEU A 161 -12.16 -5.08 15.22
CA LEU A 161 -12.05 -5.22 13.77
C LEU A 161 -13.21 -6.10 13.27
N ASN A 162 -14.32 -5.47 12.88
CA ASN A 162 -15.54 -6.17 12.44
C ASN A 162 -15.77 -6.15 10.93
N GLY A 163 -15.13 -5.23 10.20
CA GLY A 163 -15.03 -5.27 8.74
C GLY A 163 -13.78 -6.03 8.28
N PHE A 164 -13.94 -6.89 7.27
CA PHE A 164 -12.86 -7.69 6.69
C PHE A 164 -13.07 -7.89 5.20
N ASP A 165 -11.98 -7.77 4.43
CA ASP A 165 -11.87 -8.22 3.06
C ASP A 165 -10.49 -8.87 2.87
N GLY A 166 -10.38 -9.88 2.01
CA GLY A 166 -9.14 -10.63 1.84
C GLY A 166 -9.13 -11.53 0.61
N ALA A 167 -7.94 -11.71 0.04
CA ALA A 167 -7.75 -12.47 -1.19
C ALA A 167 -6.44 -13.26 -1.18
N LEU A 168 -6.48 -14.43 -1.81
CA LEU A 168 -5.33 -15.26 -2.09
C LEU A 168 -5.05 -15.24 -3.60
N TYR A 169 -3.84 -14.87 -3.98
CA TYR A 169 -3.41 -14.74 -5.37
C TYR A 169 -2.48 -15.88 -5.76
N PRO A 170 -2.81 -16.65 -6.80
CA PRO A 170 -1.90 -17.67 -7.36
C PRO A 170 -0.82 -17.02 -8.24
N ILE A 171 0.05 -17.85 -8.80
CA ILE A 171 1.04 -17.46 -9.82
C ILE A 171 0.36 -16.71 -10.98
N GLY A 172 0.92 -15.56 -11.38
CA GLY A 172 0.41 -14.70 -12.43
C GLY A 172 0.42 -13.21 -12.06
N PRO A 173 -0.09 -12.34 -12.95
CA PRO A 173 -0.29 -10.92 -12.65
C PRO A 173 -1.41 -10.73 -11.63
N ILE A 174 -1.26 -9.72 -10.78
CA ILE A 174 -2.20 -9.36 -9.72
C ILE A 174 -2.66 -7.92 -9.97
N THR A 175 -3.97 -7.71 -9.97
CA THR A 175 -4.64 -6.41 -10.03
C THR A 175 -5.95 -6.57 -9.30
N ASP A 176 -6.03 -6.01 -8.11
CA ASP A 176 -7.18 -6.17 -7.21
C ASP A 176 -7.36 -4.92 -6.34
N THR A 177 -8.52 -4.80 -5.70
CA THR A 177 -8.78 -3.77 -4.68
C THR A 177 -9.67 -4.35 -3.60
N LEU A 178 -9.09 -4.58 -2.43
CA LEU A 178 -9.86 -4.97 -1.25
C LEU A 178 -10.56 -3.73 -0.69
N THR A 179 -11.81 -3.86 -0.29
CA THR A 179 -12.64 -2.75 0.19
C THR A 179 -13.37 -3.12 1.47
N VAL A 180 -13.20 -2.31 2.51
CA VAL A 180 -14.00 -2.41 3.73
C VAL A 180 -14.79 -1.11 3.93
N ILE A 181 -16.09 -1.25 4.16
CA ILE A 181 -16.98 -0.13 4.50
C ILE A 181 -17.55 -0.37 5.89
N GLN A 182 -17.35 0.59 6.78
CA GLN A 182 -17.84 0.53 8.14
C GLN A 182 -18.75 1.71 8.45
N THR A 183 -20.00 1.42 8.79
CA THR A 183 -20.93 2.44 9.32
C THR A 183 -20.62 2.68 10.79
N VAL A 184 -20.43 3.96 11.16
CA VAL A 184 -20.16 4.40 12.53
C VAL A 184 -21.11 5.54 12.93
N SER A 185 -21.11 5.91 14.20
CA SER A 185 -21.94 7.01 14.73
C SER A 185 -21.23 7.70 15.88
N GLY A 186 -21.44 9.00 16.02
CA GLY A 186 -20.84 9.82 17.08
C GLY A 186 -19.98 10.95 16.52
N SER A 187 -19.75 11.95 17.37
CA SER A 187 -18.92 13.12 17.04
C SER A 187 -17.43 12.82 17.10
N THR A 188 -17.02 11.81 17.87
CA THR A 188 -15.65 11.32 17.95
C THR A 188 -15.69 9.80 17.95
N VAL A 189 -15.01 9.18 16.99
CA VAL A 189 -14.98 7.72 16.82
C VAL A 189 -13.53 7.28 16.69
N GLU A 190 -13.12 6.33 17.52
CA GLU A 190 -11.86 5.62 17.32
C GLU A 190 -12.11 4.37 16.48
N MET A 191 -11.23 4.10 15.52
CA MET A 191 -11.30 2.95 14.64
C MET A 191 -9.97 2.22 14.57
N ASP A 192 -10.00 0.91 14.73
CA ASP A 192 -8.85 0.04 14.46
C ASP A 192 -8.78 -0.24 12.96
N LEU A 193 -7.58 -0.18 12.40
CA LEU A 193 -7.26 -0.51 11.01
C LEU A 193 -6.17 -1.56 11.00
N ARG A 194 -6.30 -2.56 10.11
CA ARG A 194 -5.23 -3.52 9.85
C ARG A 194 -5.17 -3.85 8.36
N ALA A 195 -3.99 -3.80 7.77
CA ALA A 195 -3.75 -4.30 6.42
C ALA A 195 -2.54 -5.24 6.42
N LEU A 196 -2.63 -6.33 5.67
CA LEU A 196 -1.57 -7.32 5.54
C LEU A 196 -1.35 -7.60 4.06
N LEU A 197 -0.10 -7.71 3.68
CA LEU A 197 0.34 -8.24 2.39
C LEU A 197 1.42 -9.28 2.67
N SER A 198 1.33 -10.45 2.08
CA SER A 198 2.37 -11.47 2.20
C SER A 198 2.57 -12.26 0.93
N PHE A 199 3.78 -12.78 0.74
CA PHE A 199 4.17 -13.69 -0.33
C PHE A 199 4.82 -14.93 0.28
N SER A 200 4.43 -16.10 -0.18
CA SER A 200 4.92 -17.38 0.32
C SER A 200 5.27 -18.35 -0.82
N VAL A 201 6.34 -19.10 -0.65
CA VAL A 201 6.74 -20.22 -1.54
C VAL A 201 6.74 -21.51 -0.74
N PHE A 202 5.90 -22.47 -1.11
CA PHE A 202 5.73 -23.75 -0.41
C PHE A 202 6.50 -24.91 -1.06
N GLN A 203 6.67 -24.88 -2.38
CA GLN A 203 7.39 -25.90 -3.14
C GLN A 203 8.12 -25.26 -4.31
N LEU A 204 9.30 -25.78 -4.64
CA LEU A 204 10.12 -25.31 -5.74
C LEU A 204 10.92 -26.48 -6.35
N ASP A 205 10.76 -26.70 -7.66
CA ASP A 205 11.54 -27.70 -8.41
C ASP A 205 13.04 -27.37 -8.41
N PRO A 206 13.94 -28.35 -8.63
CA PRO A 206 15.37 -28.06 -8.72
C PRO A 206 15.68 -27.19 -9.94
N GLY A 207 16.45 -26.13 -9.72
CA GLY A 207 16.76 -25.11 -10.72
C GLY A 207 15.66 -24.07 -10.91
N ALA A 208 14.50 -24.22 -10.26
CA ALA A 208 13.42 -23.26 -10.36
C ALA A 208 13.67 -22.02 -9.49
N THR A 209 13.11 -20.90 -9.93
CA THR A 209 13.06 -19.65 -9.19
C THR A 209 11.61 -19.17 -9.11
N ALA A 210 11.15 -18.84 -7.90
CA ALA A 210 9.88 -18.18 -7.66
C ALA A 210 10.15 -16.73 -7.24
N THR A 211 9.45 -15.77 -7.85
CA THR A 211 9.59 -14.35 -7.52
C THR A 211 8.21 -13.74 -7.32
N GLY A 212 7.99 -13.11 -6.16
CA GLY A 212 6.83 -12.29 -5.86
C GLY A 212 7.24 -10.82 -5.87
N GLN A 213 6.66 -10.03 -6.78
CA GLN A 213 6.85 -8.59 -6.88
C GLN A 213 5.52 -7.88 -6.58
N LEU A 214 5.26 -7.60 -5.31
CA LEU A 214 4.09 -6.84 -4.87
C LEU A 214 4.49 -5.41 -4.48
N GLY A 215 5.65 -4.96 -4.96
CA GLY A 215 6.28 -3.71 -4.54
C GLY A 215 5.75 -2.44 -5.22
N ASN A 216 4.79 -2.55 -6.14
CA ASN A 216 4.34 -1.38 -6.89
C ASN A 216 3.10 -0.69 -6.30
N THR A 217 2.33 -1.28 -5.38
CA THR A 217 0.89 -0.98 -5.47
C THR A 217 -0.04 -1.31 -4.31
N ALA A 218 0.42 -1.62 -3.10
CA ALA A 218 -0.49 -1.79 -1.98
C ALA A 218 -0.89 -0.45 -1.33
N PHE A 219 -1.62 0.37 -2.07
CA PHE A 219 -2.02 1.71 -1.64
C PHE A 219 -3.23 1.66 -0.72
N LEU A 220 -3.11 2.26 0.47
CA LEU A 220 -4.24 2.46 1.37
C LEU A 220 -4.91 3.81 1.12
N THR A 221 -6.21 3.78 0.82
CA THR A 221 -7.01 4.98 0.65
C THR A 221 -8.14 5.00 1.67
N LEU A 222 -8.18 6.03 2.51
CA LEU A 222 -9.30 6.30 3.42
C LEU A 222 -10.20 7.39 2.82
N SER A 223 -11.44 7.03 2.56
CA SER A 223 -12.48 7.92 2.05
C SER A 223 -13.47 8.24 3.16
N LEU A 224 -13.52 9.52 3.54
CA LEU A 224 -14.43 10.05 4.55
C LEU A 224 -15.55 10.88 3.91
N PRO A 225 -16.79 10.82 4.43
CA PRO A 225 -17.87 11.66 3.94
C PRO A 225 -17.67 13.12 4.39
N ALA A 226 -18.34 14.05 3.71
CA ALA A 226 -18.29 15.46 4.07
C ALA A 226 -18.77 15.69 5.51
N GLY A 227 -18.04 16.53 6.26
CA GLY A 227 -18.31 16.78 7.68
C GLY A 227 -17.66 15.77 8.62
N VAL A 228 -16.88 14.82 8.09
CA VAL A 228 -15.99 13.93 8.87
C VAL A 228 -14.55 14.24 8.52
N THR A 229 -13.71 14.40 9.53
CA THR A 229 -12.28 14.65 9.41
C THR A 229 -11.52 13.62 10.22
N LEU A 230 -10.34 13.26 9.75
CA LEU A 230 -9.41 12.53 10.59
C LEU A 230 -8.71 13.53 11.52
N ALA A 231 -8.93 13.37 12.83
CA ALA A 231 -8.32 14.21 13.85
C ALA A 231 -6.95 13.69 14.29
N ASN A 232 -6.79 12.37 14.37
CA ASN A 232 -5.54 11.75 14.75
C ASN A 232 -5.37 10.37 14.10
N SER A 233 -4.12 9.96 13.94
CA SER A 233 -3.71 8.62 13.52
C SER A 233 -2.49 8.27 14.35
N LEU A 234 -2.54 7.19 15.13
CA LEU A 234 -1.47 6.85 16.07
C LEU A 234 -0.12 6.59 15.38
N SER A 235 -0.16 6.09 14.15
CA SER A 235 1.05 5.93 13.33
C SER A 235 1.49 7.19 12.58
N GLY A 236 0.79 8.33 12.72
CA GLY A 236 1.11 9.57 11.99
C GLY A 236 0.83 9.45 10.48
N THR A 237 -0.07 8.54 10.17
CA THR A 237 -0.11 7.74 8.95
C THR A 237 -0.97 8.42 7.91
N PHE A 238 -2.16 8.81 8.33
CA PHE A 238 -3.11 9.61 7.59
C PHE A 238 -2.88 11.09 7.82
N GLY A 239 -1.82 11.59 7.17
CA GLY A 239 -1.58 13.03 7.09
C GLY A 239 -2.62 13.73 6.24
N ALA A 240 -2.96 14.97 6.58
CA ALA A 240 -3.67 15.85 5.64
C ALA A 240 -2.86 15.88 4.33
N PRO A 241 -3.53 15.91 3.15
CA PRO A 241 -2.83 16.05 1.88
C PRO A 241 -1.77 17.12 2.03
N ILE A 242 -0.50 16.75 1.87
CA ILE A 242 0.57 17.75 1.84
C ILE A 242 0.11 18.67 0.73
N PRO A 243 -0.21 19.95 1.02
CA PRO A 243 -0.58 20.85 -0.05
C PRO A 243 0.57 20.73 -1.05
N GLU A 244 0.32 20.77 -2.34
CA GLU A 244 1.41 20.93 -3.30
C GLU A 244 1.61 22.44 -3.50
N PRO A 245 2.10 23.25 -2.51
CA PRO A 245 2.09 24.70 -2.65
C PRO A 245 3.12 25.18 -3.68
N GLN A 246 3.88 24.27 -4.29
CA GLN A 246 5.00 24.62 -5.15
C GLN A 246 4.98 23.91 -6.50
N THR A 247 4.41 22.70 -6.65
CA THR A 247 4.40 22.02 -7.96
C THR A 247 3.63 22.82 -9.00
N TYR A 248 2.43 23.30 -8.65
CA TYR A 248 1.64 24.12 -9.56
C TYR A 248 2.27 25.50 -9.80
N ALA A 249 2.88 26.09 -8.77
CA ALA A 249 3.58 27.37 -8.91
C ALA A 249 4.82 27.24 -9.81
N LEU A 250 5.58 26.16 -9.67
CA LEU A 250 6.75 25.86 -10.50
C LEU A 250 6.36 25.43 -11.92
N MET A 251 5.28 24.65 -12.08
CA MET A 251 4.73 24.32 -13.39
C MET A 251 4.25 25.57 -14.12
N LEU A 252 3.53 26.45 -13.44
CA LEU A 252 3.07 27.73 -13.99
C LEU A 252 4.27 28.63 -14.32
N ALA A 253 5.26 28.73 -13.43
CA ALA A 253 6.48 29.48 -13.68
C ALA A 253 7.26 28.92 -14.89
N GLY A 254 7.33 27.60 -15.03
CA GLY A 254 7.90 26.92 -16.19
C GLY A 254 7.14 27.25 -17.49
N LEU A 255 5.81 27.21 -17.46
CA LEU A 255 4.96 27.58 -18.60
C LEU A 255 5.14 29.05 -19.01
N VAL A 256 5.22 29.96 -18.03
CA VAL A 256 5.49 31.38 -18.28
C VAL A 256 6.87 31.59 -18.91
N LEU A 257 7.90 30.89 -18.42
CA LEU A 257 9.25 30.95 -18.96
C LEU A 257 9.30 30.45 -20.41
N VAL A 258 8.69 29.29 -20.69
CA VAL A 258 8.60 28.72 -22.05
C VAL A 258 7.85 29.68 -22.99
N GLY A 259 6.74 30.27 -22.54
CA GLY A 259 6.00 31.28 -23.29
C GLY A 259 6.85 32.51 -23.62
N ALA A 260 7.65 33.00 -22.67
CA ALA A 260 8.55 34.13 -22.88
C ALA A 260 9.66 33.81 -23.91
N VAL A 261 10.25 32.61 -23.85
CA VAL A 261 11.27 32.16 -24.80
C VAL A 261 10.69 31.99 -26.20
N ALA A 262 9.51 31.37 -26.33
CA ALA A 262 8.82 31.20 -27.61
C ALA A 262 8.53 32.55 -28.29
N ARG A 263 8.06 33.54 -27.52
CA ARG A 263 7.81 34.91 -28.01
C ARG A 263 9.07 35.64 -28.48
N ARG A 264 10.23 35.36 -27.89
CA ARG A 264 11.50 35.95 -28.32
C ARG A 264 11.92 35.41 -29.69
N ARG A 265 11.75 34.10 -29.91
CA ARG A 265 12.13 33.44 -31.18
C ARG A 265 11.25 33.83 -32.37
N SER A 266 9.98 34.16 -32.16
CA SER A 266 9.11 34.58 -33.26
C SER A 266 9.37 36.00 -33.78
N ARG A 267 10.22 36.78 -33.11
CA ARG A 267 10.58 38.15 -33.48
C ARG A 267 11.96 38.26 -34.15
N THR A 268 12.72 37.18 -34.16
CA THR A 268 13.98 37.02 -34.89
C THR A 268 13.71 36.25 -36.16
#